data_AF-A0A424JZL5-F1
#
_entry.id   AF-A0A424JZL5-F1
#
_cell.length_a   1.000
_cell.length_b   1.000
_cell.length_c   1.000
_cell.angle_alpha   90.00
_cell.angle_beta   90.00
_cell.angle_gamma   90.00
#
_symmetry.space_group_name_H-M   'P 1'
#
loop_
_entity.id
_entity.type
_entity.pdbx_description
1 polymer ?
#
loop_
_entity_poly.entity_id
_entity_poly.type
_entity_poly.pdbx_seq_one_letter_code
_entity_poly.pdbx_strand_id
1 'polypeptide(L)'
;MRPFLLALLPILLAPAAALAQKEIPKAAGHDQCPMGYVNTLGTTCVSPVYYEVAPTNGEACLEGWVNIGAGYCKKKKGPLGIL
;
A
#
# COMPACT_ATOMS: atom_id res chain seq x y z
N MET A 1 -31.63 -26.17 12.36
CA MET A 1 -30.42 -25.73 13.08
C MET A 1 -29.45 -25.15 12.05
N ARG A 2 -29.43 -23.82 11.91
CA ARG A 2 -28.50 -23.08 11.03
C ARG A 2 -27.47 -22.35 11.90
N PRO A 3 -26.32 -22.94 12.26
CA PRO A 3 -25.26 -22.17 12.90
C PRO A 3 -23.90 -22.32 12.19
N PHE A 4 -23.87 -22.59 10.88
CA PHE A 4 -22.60 -22.78 10.16
C PHE A 4 -22.16 -21.58 9.30
N LEU A 5 -22.98 -20.53 9.17
CA LEU A 5 -22.67 -19.37 8.31
C LEU A 5 -21.86 -18.26 9.00
N LEU A 6 -21.60 -18.36 10.32
CA LEU A 6 -20.92 -17.30 11.08
C LEU A 6 -19.41 -17.50 11.25
N ALA A 7 -18.84 -18.62 10.79
CA ALA A 7 -17.44 -18.97 11.09
C ALA A 7 -16.39 -18.42 10.09
N LEU A 8 -16.81 -17.80 8.98
CA LEU A 8 -15.89 -17.34 7.92
C LEU A 8 -15.53 -15.85 8.00
N LEU A 9 -16.06 -15.10 8.97
CA LEU A 9 -15.86 -13.65 9.05
C LEU A 9 -14.47 -13.16 9.52
N PRO A 10 -13.61 -13.89 10.28
CA PRO A 10 -12.46 -13.23 10.91
C PRO A 10 -11.23 -13.08 10.00
N ILE A 11 -11.22 -13.63 8.78
CA ILE A 11 -10.02 -13.62 7.92
C ILE A 11 -9.90 -12.29 7.13
N LEU A 12 -10.98 -11.51 6.98
CA LEU A 12 -10.98 -10.29 6.17
C LEU A 12 -10.38 -9.04 6.84
N LEU A 13 -10.04 -9.08 8.12
CA LEU A 13 -9.62 -7.90 8.89
C LEU A 13 -8.13 -7.87 9.22
N ALA A 14 -7.31 -8.76 8.65
CA ALA A 14 -5.87 -8.65 8.81
C ALA A 14 -5.42 -7.34 8.11
N PRO A 15 -4.84 -6.37 8.85
CA PRO A 15 -4.27 -5.20 8.21
C PRO A 15 -3.23 -5.71 7.22
N ALA A 16 -3.41 -5.39 5.93
CA ALA A 16 -2.43 -5.72 4.92
C ALA A 16 -1.10 -5.13 5.40
N ALA A 17 -0.18 -6.01 5.79
CA ALA A 17 1.14 -5.58 6.20
C ALA A 17 1.66 -4.68 5.08
N ALA A 18 2.14 -3.49 5.44
CA ALA A 18 2.77 -2.66 4.46
C ALA A 18 4.16 -3.26 4.25
N LEU A 19 4.33 -3.96 3.13
CA LEU A 19 5.60 -4.58 2.80
C LEU A 19 6.51 -3.47 2.26
N ALA A 20 7.76 -3.44 2.70
CA ALA A 20 8.78 -2.63 2.03
C ALA A 20 8.97 -3.19 0.62
N GLN A 21 8.38 -2.54 -0.39
CA GLN A 21 8.22 -3.11 -1.72
C GLN A 21 9.07 -2.35 -2.73
N LYS A 22 10.04 -3.06 -3.31
CA LYS A 22 10.81 -2.58 -4.47
C LYS A 22 9.93 -2.45 -5.71
N GLU A 23 8.96 -3.35 -5.86
CA GLU A 23 7.98 -3.37 -6.93
C GLU A 23 6.57 -3.45 -6.33
N ILE A 24 5.66 -2.61 -6.84
CA ILE A 24 4.24 -2.58 -6.47
C ILE A 24 3.39 -2.60 -7.74
N PRO A 25 2.15 -3.12 -7.68
CA PRO A 25 1.20 -2.91 -8.77
C PRO A 25 0.82 -1.42 -8.86
N LYS A 26 0.27 -1.01 -10.00
CA LYS A 26 -0.49 0.25 -10.06
C LYS A 26 -1.77 0.12 -9.24
N ALA A 27 -2.15 1.17 -8.53
CA ALA A 27 -3.42 1.20 -7.83
C ALA A 27 -4.58 1.17 -8.84
N ALA A 28 -5.68 0.53 -8.46
CA ALA A 28 -6.87 0.47 -9.30
C ALA A 28 -7.36 1.90 -9.63
N GLY A 29 -7.66 2.16 -10.90
CA GLY A 29 -8.09 3.47 -11.37
C GLY A 29 -6.96 4.51 -11.53
N HIS A 30 -5.68 4.10 -11.40
CA HIS A 30 -4.53 4.96 -11.60
C HIS A 30 -3.60 4.44 -12.70
N ASP A 31 -3.31 5.29 -13.69
CA ASP A 31 -2.37 4.98 -14.78
C ASP A 31 -0.92 5.34 -14.47
N GLN A 32 -0.70 6.13 -13.40
CA GLN A 32 0.61 6.62 -12.99
C GLN A 32 1.17 5.84 -11.81
N CYS A 33 2.49 5.83 -11.67
CA CYS A 33 3.17 5.32 -10.49
C CYS A 33 3.24 6.40 -9.40
N PRO A 34 3.24 6.01 -8.11
CA PRO A 34 3.39 6.97 -7.04
C PRO A 34 4.83 7.54 -7.01
N MET A 35 5.00 8.64 -6.28
CA MET A 35 6.27 9.33 -6.17
C MET A 35 7.39 8.39 -5.68
N GLY A 36 8.53 8.43 -6.38
CA GLY A 36 9.68 7.57 -6.08
C GLY A 36 9.64 6.21 -6.79
N TYR A 37 8.57 5.91 -7.52
CA TYR A 37 8.46 4.71 -8.36
C TYR A 37 8.39 5.08 -9.86
N VAL A 38 8.91 4.20 -10.70
CA VAL A 38 8.89 4.29 -12.17
C VAL A 38 8.09 3.14 -12.76
N ASN A 39 7.37 3.40 -13.85
CA ASN A 39 6.51 2.40 -14.50
C ASN A 39 7.34 1.32 -15.18
N THR A 40 7.03 0.06 -14.89
CA THR A 40 7.56 -1.14 -15.58
C THR A 40 6.48 -1.74 -16.47
N LEU A 41 6.64 -1.57 -17.78
CA LEU A 41 5.82 -2.16 -18.85
C LEU A 41 4.29 -2.16 -18.58
N GLY A 42 3.79 -1.15 -17.87
CA GLY A 42 2.38 -0.79 -17.81
C GLY A 42 1.64 -1.14 -16.53
N THR A 43 1.94 -2.25 -15.87
CA THR A 43 1.10 -2.77 -14.76
C THR A 43 1.75 -2.66 -13.39
N THR A 44 3.07 -2.50 -13.34
CA THR A 44 3.81 -2.39 -12.08
C THR A 44 4.67 -1.13 -12.05
N CYS A 45 5.13 -0.82 -10.85
CA CYS A 45 5.89 0.36 -10.51
C CYS A 45 7.09 -0.09 -9.65
N VAL A 46 8.30 0.34 -10.01
CA VAL A 46 9.53 -0.03 -9.30
C VAL A 46 10.26 1.18 -8.74
N SER A 47 10.87 1.02 -7.57
CA SER A 47 11.69 2.06 -6.94
C SER A 47 13.14 1.57 -6.79
N PRO A 48 14.15 2.46 -6.96
CA PRO A 48 15.54 2.12 -6.63
C PRO A 48 15.76 1.96 -5.12
N VAL A 49 14.83 2.44 -4.29
CA VAL A 49 14.89 2.41 -2.82
C VAL A 49 13.70 1.63 -2.26
N TYR A 50 13.94 0.82 -1.22
CA TYR A 50 12.86 0.12 -0.52
C TYR A 50 12.04 1.10 0.34
N TYR A 51 10.76 1.24 0.00
CA TYR A 51 9.78 1.99 0.78
C TYR A 51 8.69 1.06 1.29
N GLU A 52 8.29 1.26 2.55
CA GLU A 52 7.08 0.67 3.10
C GLU A 52 5.88 1.49 2.61
N VAL A 53 5.04 0.87 1.78
CA VAL A 53 3.89 1.52 1.14
C VAL A 53 2.62 0.71 1.34
N ALA A 54 1.49 1.39 1.34
CA ALA A 54 0.16 0.79 1.43
C ALA A 54 -0.81 1.51 0.48
N PRO A 55 -1.76 0.81 -0.15
CA PRO A 55 -2.78 1.46 -0.97
C PRO A 55 -3.70 2.34 -0.10
N THR A 56 -4.18 3.43 -0.66
CA THR A 56 -5.13 4.34 0.02
C THR A 56 -6.55 3.79 0.02
N ASN A 57 -6.92 3.00 -0.99
CA ASN A 57 -8.30 2.55 -1.24
C ASN A 57 -9.34 3.70 -1.24
N GLY A 58 -8.91 4.90 -1.66
CA GLY A 58 -9.76 6.11 -1.65
C GLY A 58 -9.81 6.85 -0.31
N GLU A 59 -9.16 6.34 0.73
CA GLU A 59 -9.12 6.95 2.06
C GLU A 59 -7.86 7.80 2.28
N ALA A 60 -7.90 8.63 3.34
CA ALA A 60 -6.73 9.36 3.78
C ALA A 60 -5.67 8.42 4.35
N CYS A 61 -4.39 8.80 4.24
CA CYS A 61 -3.31 8.03 4.84
C CYS A 61 -3.41 8.01 6.37
N LEU A 62 -3.11 6.85 6.97
CA LEU A 62 -3.05 6.68 8.41
C LEU A 62 -2.00 7.61 9.06
N GLU A 63 -2.13 7.83 10.37
CA GLU A 63 -1.12 8.54 11.13
C GLU A 63 0.26 7.85 10.99
N GLY A 64 1.31 8.65 10.81
CA GLY A 64 2.65 8.12 10.54
C GLY A 64 2.88 7.75 9.07
N TRP A 65 1.90 7.96 8.19
CA TRP A 65 2.03 7.79 6.74
C TRP A 65 1.89 9.13 6.01
N VAL A 66 2.37 9.18 4.76
CA VAL A 66 2.24 10.33 3.86
C VAL A 66 1.70 9.90 2.51
N ASN A 67 0.78 10.70 1.95
CA ASN A 67 0.29 10.48 0.61
C ASN A 67 1.42 10.74 -0.40
N ILE A 68 1.69 9.76 -1.27
CA ILE A 68 2.73 9.86 -2.31
C ILE A 68 2.13 9.88 -3.73
N GLY A 69 0.82 10.09 -3.85
CA GLY A 69 0.08 10.10 -5.10
C GLY A 69 -0.30 8.70 -5.60
N ALA A 70 -1.06 8.67 -6.70
CA ALA A 70 -1.44 7.44 -7.43
C ALA A 70 -2.01 6.31 -6.56
N GLY A 71 -2.81 6.65 -5.54
CA GLY A 71 -3.48 5.66 -4.69
C GLY A 71 -2.57 4.99 -3.64
N TYR A 72 -1.42 5.58 -3.29
CA TYR A 72 -0.52 5.03 -2.27
C TYR A 72 -0.14 6.01 -1.15
N CYS A 73 0.07 5.42 0.01
CA CYS A 73 0.69 6.03 1.19
C CYS A 73 2.07 5.42 1.42
N LYS A 74 3.02 6.22 1.90
CA LYS A 74 4.35 5.78 2.35
C LYS A 74 4.51 5.98 3.84
N LYS A 75 5.11 5.02 4.54
CA LYS A 75 5.44 5.19 5.96
C LYS A 75 6.49 6.28 6.13
N LYS A 76 6.24 7.20 7.06
CA LYS A 76 7.27 8.14 7.51
C LYS A 76 8.39 7.33 8.15
N LYS A 77 9.62 7.53 7.71
CA LYS A 77 10.78 7.15 8.51
C LYS A 77 11.03 8.27 9.54
N GLY A 78 11.69 7.96 10.64
CA GLY A 78 12.05 8.97 11.65
C GLY A 78 12.88 10.13 11.06
N PRO A 79 13.19 11.16 11.85
CA PRO A 79 13.90 12.37 11.38
C PRO A 79 15.24 12.10 10.69
N LEU A 80 15.82 10.90 10.84
CA LEU A 80 17.08 10.48 10.23
C LEU A 80 16.91 9.48 9.05
N GLY A 81 15.68 9.18 8.62
CA GLY A 81 15.45 8.21 7.55
C GLY A 81 15.65 6.74 7.98
N ILE A 82 15.69 6.49 9.28
CA ILE A 82 15.84 5.17 9.91
C ILE A 82 14.62 4.98 10.84
N LEU A 83 14.11 3.74 10.90
CA LEU A 83 13.12 3.34 11.91
C LEU A 83 13.81 3.17 13.27
#